data_AF-A0A3M0X172-F1
#
_entry.id   AF-A0A3M0X172-F1
#
_cell.length_a   1.000
_cell.length_b   1.000
_cell.length_c   1.000
_cell.angle_alpha   90.00
_cell.angle_beta   90.00
_cell.angle_gamma   90.00
#
_symmetry.space_group_name_H-M   'P 1'
#
loop_
_entity.id
_entity.type
_entity.pdbx_description
1 polymer ?
#
loop_
_entity_poly.entity_id
_entity_poly.type
_entity_poly.pdbx_seq_one_letter_code
_entity_poly.pdbx_strand_id
1 'polypeptide(L)'
;AIDVLHHTETPGLGDEIDYDYFKNQFKGKTLKQLKVVKMETKEYIQAITGATISSRAVTEDAVKNGLLLLMEKFGQEEKKADG
;
A
#
# COMPACT_ATOMS: atom_id res chain seq x y z
N ALA A 1 4.88 4.83 -7.53
CA ALA A 1 4.32 5.82 -6.59
C ALA A 1 2.84 5.52 -6.45
N ILE A 2 2.23 5.87 -5.31
CA ILE A 2 0.78 5.73 -5.11
C ILE A 2 0.16 7.11 -4.92
N ASP A 3 -1.14 7.21 -5.15
CA ASP A 3 -1.94 8.37 -4.75
C ASP A 3 -3.29 7.89 -4.21
N VAL A 4 -3.80 8.58 -3.20
CA VAL A 4 -5.09 8.26 -2.58
C VAL A 4 -6.12 9.19 -3.22
N LEU A 5 -7.09 8.60 -3.94
CA LEU A 5 -8.07 9.39 -4.68
C LEU A 5 -9.24 9.85 -3.82
N HIS A 6 -9.55 9.10 -2.75
CA HIS A 6 -10.65 9.39 -1.84
C HIS A 6 -10.45 8.67 -0.50
N HIS A 7 -10.80 9.35 0.59
CA HIS A 7 -10.90 8.79 1.93
C HIS A 7 -11.87 9.64 2.79
N THR A 8 -12.31 9.10 3.92
CA THR A 8 -13.16 9.80 4.91
C THR A 8 -12.55 9.70 6.32
N GLU A 9 -11.22 9.79 6.39
CA GLU A 9 -10.49 9.68 7.65
C GLU A 9 -10.66 10.92 8.52
N THR A 10 -10.43 10.76 9.82
CA THR A 10 -10.44 11.87 10.77
C THR A 10 -9.25 12.80 10.51
N PRO A 11 -9.49 14.13 10.35
CA PRO A 11 -8.41 15.09 10.19
C PRO A 11 -7.44 15.09 11.38
N GLY A 12 -6.13 15.16 11.10
CA GLY A 12 -5.07 15.10 12.11
C GLY A 12 -4.82 13.70 12.69
N LEU A 13 -5.32 12.65 12.03
CA LEU A 13 -5.06 11.26 12.42
C LEU A 13 -4.81 10.40 11.19
N GLY A 14 -5.87 10.02 10.49
CA GLY A 14 -5.78 9.11 9.35
C GLY A 14 -5.64 9.80 8.00
N ASP A 15 -5.92 11.10 7.92
CA ASP A 15 -5.75 11.94 6.73
C ASP A 15 -4.29 12.08 6.29
N GLU A 16 -3.34 11.83 7.18
CA GLU A 16 -1.92 11.83 6.85
C GLU A 16 -1.53 10.78 5.79
N ILE A 17 -2.42 9.86 5.43
CA ILE A 17 -2.24 8.95 4.27
C ILE A 17 -2.09 9.72 2.94
N ASP A 18 -2.59 10.95 2.85
CA ASP A 18 -2.49 11.79 1.66
C ASP A 18 -1.12 12.49 1.55
N TYR A 19 -0.36 12.52 2.66
CA TYR A 19 0.89 13.27 2.73
C TYR A 19 2.05 12.53 2.07
N ASP A 20 2.94 13.31 1.47
CA ASP A 20 4.09 12.79 0.73
C ASP A 20 4.99 11.90 1.57
N TYR A 21 5.15 12.18 2.87
CA TYR A 21 5.99 11.36 3.74
C TYR A 21 5.47 9.92 3.81
N PHE A 22 4.15 9.70 3.78
CA PHE A 22 3.54 8.38 3.80
C PHE A 22 3.58 7.76 2.40
N LYS A 23 3.11 8.49 1.37
CA LYS A 23 3.05 8.00 -0.03
C LYS A 23 4.42 7.64 -0.59
N ASN A 24 5.47 8.36 -0.20
CA ASN A 24 6.83 8.11 -0.69
C ASN A 24 7.43 6.78 -0.18
N GLN A 25 6.92 6.22 0.93
CA GLN A 25 7.41 4.94 1.47
C GLN A 25 7.20 3.77 0.48
N PHE A 26 6.22 3.89 -0.41
CA PHE A 26 5.87 2.87 -1.40
C PHE A 26 6.86 2.80 -2.59
N LYS A 27 7.71 3.82 -2.78
CA LYS A 27 8.64 3.86 -3.92
C LYS A 27 9.67 2.73 -3.81
N GLY A 28 9.80 1.94 -4.88
CA GLY A 28 10.77 0.83 -4.96
C GLY A 28 10.45 -0.38 -4.08
N LYS A 29 9.27 -0.45 -3.47
CA LYS A 29 8.85 -1.58 -2.62
C LYS A 29 8.34 -2.74 -3.45
N THR A 30 8.70 -3.95 -3.03
CA THR A 30 8.14 -5.20 -3.53
C THR A 30 6.88 -5.59 -2.75
N LEU A 31 6.07 -6.52 -3.28
CA LEU A 31 4.88 -7.07 -2.60
C LEU A 31 5.15 -7.55 -1.16
N LYS A 32 6.32 -8.15 -0.92
CA LYS A 32 6.71 -8.65 0.42
C LYS A 32 6.97 -7.51 1.41
N GLN A 33 7.39 -6.36 0.90
CA GLN A 33 7.70 -5.16 1.69
C GLN A 33 6.47 -4.28 1.94
N LEU A 34 5.36 -4.53 1.24
CA LEU A 34 4.05 -3.93 1.54
C LEU A 34 3.46 -4.59 2.79
N LYS A 35 3.97 -4.17 3.95
CA LYS A 35 3.56 -4.58 5.29
C LYS A 35 3.70 -3.37 6.19
N VAL A 36 2.75 -3.16 7.10
CA VAL A 36 2.80 -2.07 8.06
C VAL A 36 3.49 -2.51 9.35
N VAL A 37 4.48 -1.72 9.78
CA VAL A 37 5.17 -1.89 11.06
C VAL A 37 5.09 -0.60 11.88
N LYS A 38 5.08 -0.71 13.20
CA LYS A 38 4.99 0.45 14.10
C LYS A 38 6.35 1.04 14.50
N MET A 39 7.43 0.35 14.17
CA MET A 39 8.79 0.80 14.44
C MET A 39 9.35 1.55 13.23
N GLU A 40 10.40 2.35 13.47
CA GLU A 40 11.12 2.99 12.37
C GLU A 40 11.65 1.95 11.38
N THR A 41 11.45 2.22 10.10
CA THR A 41 11.89 1.29 9.05
C THR A 41 12.18 2.00 7.74
N LYS A 42 13.12 1.44 6.99
CA LYS A 42 13.31 1.72 5.56
C LYS A 42 12.93 0.53 4.69
N GLU A 43 12.60 -0.61 5.27
CA GLU A 43 12.31 -1.85 4.56
C GLU A 43 10.81 -1.99 4.27
N TYR A 44 9.98 -1.75 5.28
CA TYR A 44 8.52 -1.87 5.24
C TYR A 44 7.84 -0.50 5.16
N ILE A 45 6.51 -0.46 5.30
CA ILE A 45 5.76 0.78 5.51
C ILE A 45 5.67 1.05 7.01
N GLN A 46 6.20 2.18 7.44
CA GLN A 46 6.06 2.69 8.79
C GLN A 46 4.64 3.23 8.99
N ALA A 47 4.00 2.79 10.07
CA ALA A 47 2.69 3.25 10.46
C ALA A 47 2.70 4.74 10.83
N ILE A 48 1.61 5.42 10.50
CA ILE A 48 1.29 6.74 11.03
C ILE A 48 0.95 6.59 12.51
N THR A 49 1.58 7.40 13.36
CA THR A 49 1.35 7.37 14.82
C THR A 49 -0.11 7.68 15.11
N GLY A 50 -0.78 6.81 15.88
CA GLY A 50 -2.21 6.96 16.18
C GLY A 50 -3.15 6.46 15.07
N ALA A 51 -2.68 6.28 13.83
CA ALA A 51 -3.49 5.89 12.68
C ALA A 51 -3.02 4.58 12.01
N THR A 52 -2.75 3.55 12.85
CA THR A 52 -2.32 2.23 12.34
C THR A 52 -3.37 1.57 11.45
N ILE A 53 -4.66 1.79 11.72
CA ILE A 53 -5.75 1.21 10.91
C ILE A 53 -5.73 1.80 9.50
N SER A 54 -5.70 3.12 9.37
CA SER A 54 -5.61 3.82 8.07
C SER A 54 -4.35 3.43 7.31
N SER A 55 -3.21 3.31 8.01
CA SER A 55 -1.94 2.84 7.41
C SER A 55 -2.06 1.44 6.79
N ARG A 56 -2.73 0.51 7.49
CA ARG A 56 -2.96 -0.87 7.01
C ARG A 56 -3.95 -0.93 5.86
N ALA A 57 -5.04 -0.17 5.95
CA ALA A 57 -6.04 -0.11 4.90
C ALA A 57 -5.43 0.30 3.55
N VAL A 58 -4.61 1.35 3.54
CA VAL A 58 -3.93 1.77 2.30
C VAL A 58 -2.89 0.75 1.85
N THR A 59 -2.04 0.28 2.77
CA THR A 59 -0.89 -0.56 2.40
C THR A 59 -1.27 -1.99 2.02
N GLU A 60 -1.96 -2.67 2.92
CA GLU A 60 -2.19 -4.11 2.87
C GLU A 60 -3.51 -4.41 2.15
N ASP A 61 -4.56 -3.66 2.44
CA ASP A 61 -5.89 -3.95 1.89
C ASP A 61 -6.07 -3.37 0.48
N ALA A 62 -5.64 -2.13 0.23
CA ALA A 62 -5.79 -1.49 -1.07
C ALA A 62 -4.62 -1.81 -2.02
N VAL A 63 -3.41 -1.35 -1.70
CA VAL A 63 -2.28 -1.41 -2.65
C VAL A 63 -1.82 -2.85 -2.87
N LYS A 64 -1.55 -3.60 -1.80
CA LYS A 64 -1.03 -4.97 -1.93
C LYS A 64 -2.02 -5.91 -2.58
N ASN A 65 -3.28 -5.95 -2.14
CA ASN A 65 -4.29 -6.82 -2.75
C ASN A 65 -4.63 -6.40 -4.17
N GLY A 66 -4.67 -5.10 -4.47
CA GLY A 66 -4.82 -4.61 -5.84
C GLY A 66 -3.71 -5.11 -6.77
N LEU A 67 -2.45 -5.06 -6.31
CA LEU A 67 -1.32 -5.62 -7.06
C LEU A 67 -1.43 -7.14 -7.22
N LEU A 68 -1.81 -7.88 -6.17
CA LEU A 68 -2.00 -9.34 -6.25
C LEU A 68 -3.08 -9.71 -7.28
N LEU A 69 -4.21 -9.00 -7.28
CA LEU A 69 -5.28 -9.20 -8.25
C LEU A 69 -4.80 -8.96 -9.68
N LEU A 70 -4.05 -7.89 -9.92
CA LEU A 70 -3.50 -7.60 -11.24
C LEU A 70 -2.52 -8.68 -11.69
N MET A 71 -1.61 -9.11 -10.81
CA MET A 71 -0.66 -10.18 -11.11
C MET A 71 -1.36 -11.51 -11.40
N GLU A 72 -2.44 -11.83 -10.70
CA GLU A 72 -3.25 -13.01 -11.00
C GLU A 72 -3.91 -12.90 -12.38
N LYS A 73 -4.53 -11.76 -12.69
CA LYS A 73 -5.21 -11.55 -13.98
C LYS A 73 -4.25 -11.60 -15.16
N PHE A 74 -3.14 -10.86 -15.10
CA PHE A 74 -2.19 -10.77 -16.20
C PHE A 74 -1.22 -11.96 -16.25
N GLY A 75 -0.92 -12.60 -15.12
CA GLY A 75 -0.14 -13.85 -15.08
C GLY A 75 -0.89 -15.06 -15.64
N GLN A 76 -2.23 -15.00 -15.75
CA GLN A 76 -3.03 -16.01 -16.43
C GLN A 76 -3.12 -15.80 -17.95
N GLU A 77 -2.91 -14.58 -18.45
CA GLU A 77 -2.93 -14.29 -19.89
C GLU A 77 -1.70 -14.86 -20.61
N GLU A 78 -0.50 -14.78 -20.01
CA GLU A 78 0.71 -15.38 -20.58
C GLU A 78 0.59 -16.91 -20.70
N LYS A 79 -0.03 -17.58 -19.72
CA LYS A 79 -0.21 -19.05 -19.74
C LYS A 79 -1.26 -19.54 -20.75
N LYS A 80 -2.14 -18.67 -21.24
CA LYS A 80 -3.14 -18.99 -22.27
C LYS A 80 -2.65 -18.75 -23.69
N ALA A 81 -1.60 -17.95 -23.88
CA ALA A 81 -1.04 -17.65 -25.20
C ALA A 81 -0.10 -18.75 -25.73
N ASP A 82 0.39 -19.62 -24.83
CA ASP A 82 1.34 -20.70 -25.13
C ASP A 82 0.69 -22.11 -25.19
N GLY A 83 -0.65 -22.20 -25.22
CA GLY A 83 -1.40 -23.47 -25.32
C GLY A 83 -2.48 -23.43 -26.39
#